data_AF-A0A2U1VX12-F1
#
_entry.id   AF-A0A2U1VX12-F1
#
_cell.length_a   1.000
_cell.length_b   1.000
_cell.length_c   1.000
_cell.angle_alpha   90.00
_cell.angle_beta   90.00
_cell.angle_gamma   90.00
#
_symmetry.space_group_name_H-M   'P 1'
#
loop_
_entity.id
_entity.type
_entity.pdbx_description
1 polymer ?
#
loop_
_entity_poly.entity_id
_entity_poly.type
_entity_poly.pdbx_seq_one_letter_code
_entity_poly.pdbx_strand_id
1 'polypeptide(L)'
;MSFPNQLAQTKEAARNFNSATLDRTERYEVDKYIAQAESLYGLGSEKKAKEFLDVARGRLRLSIMPSDMRLAANVNDHLHSPH
;
A
#
# COMPACT_ATOMS: atom_id res chain seq x y z
N MET A 1 10.21 6.24 -1.57
CA MET A 1 9.71 5.94 -0.20
C MET A 1 10.51 4.79 0.37
N SER A 2 11.03 4.90 1.58
CA SER A 2 11.84 3.83 2.21
C SER A 2 10.93 2.70 2.74
N PHE A 3 11.43 1.46 2.73
CA PHE A 3 10.73 0.27 3.21
C PHE A 3 10.07 0.43 4.60
N PRO A 4 10.77 0.93 5.66
CA PRO A 4 10.15 1.11 6.98
C PRO A 4 8.96 2.09 6.95
N ASN A 5 9.03 3.11 6.09
CA ASN A 5 7.94 4.07 5.92
C ASN A 5 6.73 3.42 5.23
N GLN A 6 6.98 2.57 4.22
CA GLN A 6 5.92 1.79 3.58
C GLN A 6 5.31 0.77 4.54
N LEU A 7 6.11 0.14 5.40
CA LEU A 7 5.66 -0.83 6.40
C LEU A 7 4.75 -0.18 7.45
N ALA A 8 5.13 0.98 7.97
CA ALA A 8 4.32 1.74 8.92
C ALA A 8 2.96 2.12 8.32
N GLN A 9 2.94 2.67 7.10
CA GLN A 9 1.71 3.02 6.40
C GLN A 9 0.79 1.81 6.15
N THR A 10 1.36 0.66 5.75
CA THR A 10 0.59 -0.57 5.53
C THR A 10 0.00 -1.09 6.85
N LYS A 11 0.74 -1.01 7.96
CA LYS A 11 0.23 -1.39 9.30
C LYS A 11 -0.91 -0.49 9.75
N GLU A 12 -0.77 0.83 9.61
CA GLU A 12 -1.82 1.78 9.95
C GLU A 12 -3.07 1.57 9.11
N ALA A 13 -2.90 1.34 7.81
CA ALA A 13 -3.99 1.03 6.92
C ALA A 13 -4.67 -0.30 7.30
N ALA A 14 -3.95 -1.37 7.61
CA ALA A 14 -4.53 -2.64 8.06
C ALA A 14 -5.34 -2.50 9.37
N ARG A 15 -4.95 -1.55 10.23
CA ARG A 15 -5.67 -1.21 11.47
C ARG A 15 -6.93 -0.41 11.20
N ASN A 16 -6.83 0.59 10.32
CA ASN A 16 -7.94 1.49 9.97
C ASN A 16 -8.88 0.93 8.90
N PHE A 17 -8.49 -0.15 8.22
CA PHE A 17 -9.36 -0.78 7.22
C PHE A 17 -10.56 -1.41 7.91
N ASN A 18 -11.73 -0.82 7.62
CA ASN A 18 -12.97 -1.10 8.31
C ASN A 18 -13.41 -2.56 8.06
N SER A 19 -13.81 -3.27 9.12
CA SER A 19 -14.21 -4.69 9.06
C SER A 19 -15.48 -4.97 8.23
N ALA A 20 -16.14 -3.93 7.72
CA ALA A 20 -17.33 -4.07 6.88
C ALA A 20 -17.03 -4.44 5.42
N THR A 21 -15.80 -4.25 4.94
CA THR A 21 -15.44 -4.42 3.52
C THR A 21 -14.51 -5.60 3.23
N LEU A 22 -13.93 -6.21 4.25
CA LEU A 22 -12.95 -7.29 4.11
C LEU A 22 -13.31 -8.44 5.03
N ASP A 23 -13.35 -9.65 4.47
CA ASP A 23 -13.60 -10.85 5.24
C ASP A 23 -12.51 -11.03 6.30
N ARG A 24 -12.87 -11.56 7.47
CA ARG A 24 -11.91 -11.77 8.60
C ARG A 24 -10.67 -12.53 8.14
N THR A 25 -10.84 -13.41 7.16
CA THR A 25 -9.80 -14.20 6.51
C THR A 25 -8.77 -13.32 5.79
N GLU A 26 -9.21 -12.36 4.99
CA GLU A 26 -8.32 -11.50 4.22
C GLU A 26 -7.53 -10.54 5.13
N ARG A 27 -8.13 -10.07 6.22
CA ARG A 27 -7.40 -9.27 7.23
C ARG A 27 -6.26 -10.07 7.85
N TYR A 28 -6.50 -11.34 8.15
CA TYR A 28 -5.48 -12.24 8.67
C TYR A 28 -4.37 -12.53 7.66
N GLU A 29 -4.71 -12.66 6.38
CA GLU A 29 -3.72 -12.80 5.31
C GLU A 29 -2.84 -11.53 5.14
N VAL A 30 -3.45 -10.35 5.17
CA VAL A 30 -2.70 -9.07 5.14
C VAL A 30 -1.72 -8.98 6.31
N ASP A 31 -2.15 -9.33 7.53
CA ASP A 31 -1.30 -9.30 8.71
C ASP A 31 -0.11 -10.27 8.59
N LYS A 32 -0.35 -11.49 8.06
CA LYS A 32 0.72 -12.45 7.73
C LYS A 32 1.75 -11.89 6.77
N TYR A 33 1.32 -11.23 5.70
CA TYR A 33 2.24 -10.65 4.72
C TYR A 33 3.07 -9.50 5.31
N ILE A 34 2.47 -8.67 6.18
CA ILE A 34 3.19 -7.61 6.91
C ILE A 34 4.26 -8.23 7.83
N ALA A 35 3.92 -9.29 8.57
CA ALA A 35 4.86 -9.97 9.46
C ALA A 35 6.01 -10.66 8.70
N GLN A 36 5.72 -11.30 7.56
CA GLN A 36 6.74 -11.87 6.68
C GLN A 36 7.66 -10.79 6.11
N ALA A 37 7.09 -9.66 5.66
CA ALA A 37 7.87 -8.54 5.15
C ALA A 37 8.84 -7.99 6.21
N GLU A 38 8.38 -7.81 7.44
CA GLU A 38 9.22 -7.34 8.56
C GLU A 38 10.34 -8.33 8.90
N SER A 39 10.02 -9.63 8.99
CA SER A 39 11.00 -10.67 9.29
C SER A 39 12.09 -10.74 8.22
N LEU A 40 11.71 -10.73 6.94
CA LEU A 40 12.65 -10.77 5.82
C LEU A 40 13.52 -9.52 5.75
N TYR A 41 12.96 -8.35 6.09
CA TYR A 41 13.73 -7.12 6.16
C TYR A 41 14.77 -7.17 7.28
N GLY A 42 14.41 -7.68 8.45
CA GLY A 42 15.34 -7.92 9.57
C GLY A 42 16.45 -8.92 9.24
N LEU A 43 16.19 -9.86 8.32
CA LEU A 43 17.17 -10.82 7.79
C LEU A 43 18.02 -10.26 6.63
N GLY A 44 17.87 -8.98 6.26
CA GLY A 44 18.60 -8.36 5.15
C GLY A 44 18.08 -8.74 3.76
N SER A 45 16.95 -9.45 3.67
CA SER A 45 16.31 -9.84 2.40
C SER A 45 15.32 -8.77 1.93
N GLU A 46 15.80 -7.55 1.69
CA GLU A 46 14.98 -6.38 1.33
C GLU A 46 14.09 -6.61 0.10
N LYS A 47 14.62 -7.31 -0.92
CA LYS A 47 13.86 -7.60 -2.14
C LYS A 47 12.61 -8.43 -1.84
N LYS A 48 12.77 -9.53 -1.09
CA LYS A 48 11.65 -10.40 -0.70
C LYS A 48 10.70 -9.68 0.25
N ALA A 49 11.25 -8.94 1.21
CA ALA A 49 10.46 -8.13 2.13
C ALA A 49 9.52 -7.17 1.38
N LYS A 50 10.05 -6.51 0.34
CA LYS A 50 9.28 -5.59 -0.51
C LYS A 50 8.20 -6.31 -1.30
N GLU A 51 8.46 -7.50 -1.86
CA GLU A 51 7.45 -8.29 -2.57
C GLU A 51 6.25 -8.63 -1.66
N PHE A 52 6.50 -9.09 -0.44
CA PHE A 52 5.44 -9.39 0.53
C PHE A 52 4.68 -8.13 0.96
N LEU A 53 5.39 -7.01 1.13
CA LEU A 53 4.76 -5.73 1.49
C LEU A 53 3.87 -5.20 0.36
N ASP A 54 4.25 -5.41 -0.90
CA ASP A 54 3.47 -5.01 -2.08
C ASP A 54 2.14 -5.77 -2.16
N VAL A 55 2.17 -7.08 -1.91
CA VAL A 55 0.96 -7.92 -1.83
C VAL A 55 0.02 -7.44 -0.72
N ALA A 56 0.55 -7.13 0.47
CA ALA A 56 -0.25 -6.61 1.59
C ALA A 56 -0.93 -5.28 1.22
N ARG A 57 -0.21 -4.38 0.54
CA ARG A 57 -0.73 -3.07 0.10
C ARG A 57 -1.79 -3.21 -0.98
N GLY A 58 -1.59 -4.11 -1.95
CA GLY A 58 -2.56 -4.42 -3.00
C GLY A 58 -3.89 -4.90 -2.43
N ARG A 59 -3.85 -5.80 -1.43
CA ARG A 59 -5.06 -6.28 -0.74
C ARG A 59 -5.78 -5.20 0.04
N LEU A 60 -5.04 -4.29 0.67
CA LEU A 60 -5.60 -3.13 1.35
C LEU A 60 -6.08 -2.03 0.38
N ARG A 61 -6.00 -2.24 -0.94
CA ARG A 61 -6.26 -1.20 -1.97
C ARG A 61 -5.55 0.11 -1.67
N LEU A 62 -4.47 0.07 -0.89
CA LEU A 62 -3.56 1.17 -0.75
C LEU A 62 -2.87 1.19 -2.09
N SER A 63 -3.26 2.14 -2.96
CA SER A 63 -2.68 2.27 -4.28
C SER A 63 -1.19 1.95 -4.15
N ILE A 64 -0.80 0.84 -4.79
CA ILE A 64 0.57 0.61 -5.18
C ILE A 64 0.77 1.70 -6.23
N MET A 65 0.84 2.96 -5.80
CA MET A 65 1.19 4.04 -6.69
C MET A 65 2.64 3.74 -6.98
N PRO A 66 2.98 3.24 -8.19
CA PRO A 66 4.35 3.42 -8.62
C PRO A 66 4.57 4.92 -8.48
N SER A 67 5.69 5.33 -7.89
CA SER A 67 6.03 6.75 -7.77
C SER A 67 6.13 7.47 -9.14
N ASP A 68 5.82 6.76 -10.23
CA ASP A 68 5.74 7.20 -11.61
C ASP A 68 4.32 7.63 -12.09
N MET A 69 3.24 7.31 -11.36
CA MET A 69 1.86 7.67 -11.79
C MET A 69 1.31 8.96 -11.17
N ARG A 70 2.18 9.87 -10.72
CA ARG A 70 1.78 11.25 -10.34
C ARG A 70 1.85 12.25 -11.51
N LEU A 71 2.04 11.79 -12.75
CA LEU A 71 2.10 12.66 -13.93
C LEU A 71 0.85 12.66 -14.83
N ALA A 72 -0.18 11.85 -14.54
CA ALA A 72 -1.35 11.70 -15.44
C ALA A 72 -2.62 12.44 -14.98
N ALA A 73 -2.58 13.22 -13.89
CA ALA A 73 -3.76 13.87 -13.32
C ALA A 73 -3.75 15.41 -13.39
N ASN A 74 -2.94 16.03 -14.26
CA ASN A 74 -2.84 17.49 -14.33
C ASN A 74 -2.94 18.09 -15.75
N VAL A 75 -3.64 17.44 -16.68
CA VAL A 75 -4.00 18.06 -17.97
C VAL A 75 -5.45 17.77 -18.31
N ASN A 76 -6.38 18.55 -17.74
CA ASN A 76 -7.59 19.08 -18.38
C ASN A 76 -8.54 19.63 -17.30
N ASP A 77 -8.11 20.70 -16.62
CA ASP A 77 -9.04 21.62 -15.95
C ASP A 77 -8.58 23.06 -16.23
N HIS A 78 -8.93 23.52 -17.42
CA HIS A 78 -8.96 24.92 -17.88
C HIS A 78 -9.68 24.84 -19.24
N LEU A 79 -10.86 25.40 -19.48
CA LEU A 79 -11.39 26.65 -18.97
C LEU A 79 -12.90 26.68 -19.28
N HIS A 80 -13.75 26.58 -18.26
CA HIS A 80 -15.08 27.19 -18.34
C HIS A 80 -14.87 28.68 -18.01
N SER A 81 -15.13 29.58 -18.95
CA SER A 81 -15.39 30.99 -18.64
C SER A 81 -16.51 31.50 -19.56
N PRO A 82 -17.56 32.09 -18.98
CA PRO A 82 -18.70 32.64 -19.73
C PRO A 82 -18.37 34.04 -20.25
N HIS A 83 -18.92 34.38 -21.42
CA HIS A 83 -19.15 35.76 -21.82
C HIS A 83 -20.34 35.84 -22.79
#